data_AF-A0A955BP90-F1
#
_entry.id   AF-A0A955BP90-F1
#
_cell.length_a   1.000
_cell.length_b   1.000
_cell.length_c   1.000
_cell.angle_alpha   90.00
_cell.angle_beta   90.00
_cell.angle_gamma   90.00
#
_symmetry.space_group_name_H-M   'P 1'
#
loop_
_entity.id
_entity.type
_entity.pdbx_description
1 polymer ?
#
loop_
_entity_poly.entity_id
_entity_poly.type
_entity_poly.pdbx_seq_one_letter_code
_entity_poly.pdbx_strand_id
1 'polypeptide(L)'
;MPFKFIHTADIHLDSPLRSLALRNSDLAELIGDATRQALVTIVDLCIDEQVDALIIAGDLYDGDQTSMKTARFLASQLQRLNEAGIATFIIRGNHDALSRITQELILPPSVTVFGGRAHSVDITKDGLALSIHGLSFAKPQAPESLLEKYHRPTPDAVNIGIMHTSLAGAPGHDPYAPCKLADLQGWGFDYWALGHVHVRTEYAGDRVVVMPGMP
;
A
#
# COMPACT_ATOMS: atom_id res chain seq x y z
N MET A 1 25.17 -1.11 2.73
CA MET A 1 24.17 -1.98 3.39
C MET A 1 23.05 -2.27 2.39
N PRO A 2 22.35 -3.40 2.49
CA PRO A 2 21.23 -3.69 1.58
C PRO A 2 20.11 -2.67 1.77
N PHE A 3 19.39 -2.34 0.70
CA PHE A 3 18.14 -1.57 0.80
C PHE A 3 17.07 -2.46 1.44
N LYS A 4 16.49 -2.04 2.57
CA LYS A 4 15.48 -2.79 3.33
C LYS A 4 14.15 -2.04 3.29
N PHE A 5 13.04 -2.74 3.08
CA PHE A 5 11.72 -2.14 3.15
C PHE A 5 10.70 -3.08 3.79
N ILE A 6 9.62 -2.51 4.30
CA ILE A 6 8.41 -3.24 4.71
C ILE A 6 7.29 -2.95 3.73
N HIS A 7 6.50 -3.97 3.41
CA HIS A 7 5.37 -3.89 2.51
C HIS A 7 4.09 -4.34 3.24
N THR A 8 3.08 -3.47 3.22
CA THR A 8 1.73 -3.72 3.76
C THR A 8 0.66 -3.23 2.79
N ALA A 9 -0.58 -3.67 2.96
CA ALA A 9 -1.77 -3.19 2.25
C ALA A 9 -3.00 -3.35 3.15
N ASP A 10 -4.18 -2.91 2.67
CA ASP A 10 -5.49 -3.31 3.19
C ASP A 10 -5.63 -3.08 4.71
N ILE A 11 -5.16 -1.94 5.22
CA ILE A 11 -5.22 -1.61 6.66
C ILE A 11 -6.64 -1.23 7.09
N HIS A 12 -7.41 -0.61 6.18
CA HIS A 12 -8.78 -0.15 6.42
C HIS A 12 -8.94 0.63 7.74
N LEU A 13 -8.11 1.65 7.95
CA LEU A 13 -8.06 2.44 9.19
C LEU A 13 -9.44 2.93 9.64
N ASP A 14 -9.76 2.66 10.91
CA ASP A 14 -11.03 3.00 11.55
C ASP A 14 -12.25 2.43 10.82
N SER A 15 -12.08 1.36 10.02
CA SER A 15 -13.20 0.64 9.45
C SER A 15 -14.06 0.04 10.56
N PRO A 16 -15.38 0.33 10.56
CA PRO A 16 -16.26 -0.32 11.51
C PRO A 16 -16.45 -1.79 11.10
N LEU A 17 -16.06 -2.75 11.95
CA LEU A 17 -16.58 -4.13 11.84
C LEU A 17 -18.07 -4.11 12.27
N ARG A 18 -18.93 -3.60 11.38
CA ARG A 18 -20.34 -3.29 11.66
C ARG A 18 -21.10 -4.48 12.22
N SER A 19 -20.77 -5.70 11.83
CA SER A 19 -21.45 -6.93 12.29
C SER A 19 -21.15 -7.30 13.75
N LEU A 20 -19.96 -6.97 14.27
CA LEU A 20 -19.51 -7.29 15.63
C LEU A 20 -19.79 -6.14 16.60
N ALA A 21 -19.55 -4.89 16.19
CA ALA A 21 -19.81 -3.71 17.00
C ALA A 21 -21.30 -3.54 17.38
N LEU A 22 -22.21 -4.02 16.54
CA LEU A 22 -23.65 -4.02 16.83
C LEU A 22 -24.06 -5.00 17.95
N ARG A 23 -23.18 -5.93 18.34
CA ARG A 23 -23.48 -6.99 19.31
C ARG A 23 -22.87 -6.75 20.69
N ASN A 24 -21.82 -5.92 20.79
CA ASN A 24 -21.16 -5.59 22.05
C ASN A 24 -20.36 -4.29 21.92
N SER A 25 -20.66 -3.29 22.76
CA SER A 25 -19.99 -1.97 22.76
C SER A 25 -18.51 -2.05 23.16
N ASP A 26 -18.14 -2.94 24.06
CA ASP A 26 -16.77 -3.06 24.56
C ASP A 26 -15.87 -3.70 23.49
N LEU A 27 -16.45 -4.61 22.68
CA LEU A 27 -15.79 -5.14 21.50
C LEU A 27 -15.68 -4.09 20.39
N ALA A 28 -16.62 -3.16 20.28
CA ALA A 28 -16.57 -2.10 19.27
C ALA A 28 -15.37 -1.17 19.48
N GLU A 29 -15.04 -0.84 20.73
CA GLU A 29 -13.87 -0.01 21.07
C GLU A 29 -12.56 -0.76 20.81
N LEU A 30 -12.45 -2.01 21.28
CA LEU A 30 -11.29 -2.87 21.01
C LEU A 30 -11.03 -3.09 19.51
N ILE A 31 -12.10 -3.30 18.74
CA ILE A 31 -12.04 -3.51 17.30
C ILE A 31 -11.72 -2.20 16.56
N GLY A 32 -12.29 -1.08 17.01
CA GLY A 32 -12.03 0.24 16.43
C GLY A 32 -10.55 0.60 16.48
N ASP A 33 -9.89 0.26 17.59
CA ASP A 33 -8.45 0.53 17.78
C ASP A 33 -7.53 -0.52 17.15
N ALA A 34 -8.03 -1.70 16.75
CA ALA A 34 -7.20 -2.76 16.19
C ALA A 34 -6.44 -2.32 14.93
N THR A 35 -7.12 -1.65 14.00
CA THR A 35 -6.50 -1.14 12.76
C THR A 35 -5.45 -0.06 13.03
N ARG A 36 -5.68 0.78 14.06
CA ARG A 36 -4.69 1.77 14.53
C ARG A 36 -3.49 1.08 15.14
N GLN A 37 -3.71 0.09 15.99
CA GLN A 37 -2.64 -0.66 16.64
C GLN A 37 -1.81 -1.45 15.62
N ALA A 38 -2.43 -1.98 14.56
CA ALA A 38 -1.73 -2.61 13.44
C ALA A 38 -0.78 -1.61 12.76
N LEU A 39 -1.26 -0.40 12.43
CA LEU A 39 -0.40 0.63 11.85
C LEU A 39 0.74 1.06 12.80
N VAL A 40 0.45 1.23 14.09
CA VAL A 40 1.50 1.54 15.09
C VAL A 40 2.56 0.44 15.10
N THR A 41 2.15 -0.82 15.13
CA THR A 41 3.07 -1.97 15.16
C THR A 41 3.93 -2.04 13.90
N ILE A 42 3.35 -1.77 12.73
CA ILE A 42 4.10 -1.70 11.45
C ILE A 42 5.14 -0.57 11.50
N VAL A 43 4.76 0.60 12.00
CA VAL A 43 5.65 1.77 12.10
C VAL A 43 6.78 1.52 13.10
N ASP A 44 6.46 0.94 14.25
CA ASP A 44 7.44 0.55 15.26
C ASP A 44 8.44 -0.45 14.65
N LEU A 45 7.94 -1.47 13.95
CA LEU A 45 8.78 -2.45 13.25
C LEU A 45 9.69 -1.79 12.21
N CYS A 46 9.19 -0.84 11.41
CA CYS A 46 10.01 -0.09 10.46
C CYS A 46 11.19 0.62 11.15
N ILE A 47 10.93 1.26 12.29
CA ILE A 47 11.92 2.02 13.05
C ILE A 47 12.93 1.08 13.70
N ASP A 48 12.46 0.02 14.37
CA ASP A 48 13.28 -0.95 15.07
C ASP A 48 14.21 -1.71 14.10
N GLU A 49 13.70 -2.07 12.93
CA GLU A 49 14.47 -2.74 11.87
C GLU A 49 15.31 -1.79 11.02
N GLN A 50 15.21 -0.48 11.25
CA GLN A 50 15.91 0.57 10.51
C GLN A 50 15.76 0.40 8.99
N VAL A 51 14.51 0.19 8.54
CA VAL A 51 14.22 0.03 7.11
C VAL A 51 14.43 1.36 6.37
N ASP A 52 14.76 1.30 5.08
CA ASP A 52 14.87 2.48 4.23
C ASP A 52 13.49 2.98 3.77
N ALA A 53 12.50 2.08 3.67
CA ALA A 53 11.15 2.44 3.22
C ALA A 53 10.00 1.61 3.81
N LEU A 54 8.84 2.24 3.91
CA LEU A 54 7.53 1.58 4.04
C LEU A 54 6.75 1.72 2.73
N ILE A 55 6.20 0.61 2.23
CA ILE A 55 5.30 0.57 1.07
C ILE A 55 3.90 0.20 1.55
N ILE A 56 2.92 1.04 1.21
CA ILE A 56 1.49 0.82 1.47
C ILE A 56 0.76 0.66 0.13
N ALA A 57 0.38 -0.58 -0.20
CA ALA A 57 -0.17 -0.96 -1.50
C ALA A 57 -1.71 -0.79 -1.61
N GLY A 58 -2.25 0.28 -1.02
CA GLY A 58 -3.67 0.66 -1.12
C GLY A 58 -4.55 0.13 0.00
N ASP A 59 -5.81 0.57 -0.05
CA ASP A 59 -6.88 0.39 0.95
C ASP A 59 -6.42 0.72 2.37
N LEU A 60 -5.86 1.93 2.51
CA LEU A 60 -5.50 2.52 3.79
C LEU A 60 -6.75 2.90 4.59
N TYR A 61 -7.86 3.22 3.91
CA TYR A 61 -9.15 3.54 4.51
C TYR A 61 -10.29 2.76 3.87
N ASP A 62 -11.46 2.86 4.48
CA ASP A 62 -12.72 2.45 3.86
C ASP A 62 -13.50 3.62 3.25
N GLY A 63 -13.75 3.53 1.94
CA GLY A 63 -14.75 4.30 1.20
C GLY A 63 -14.80 5.80 1.52
N ASP A 64 -15.86 6.22 2.20
CA ASP A 64 -16.20 7.61 2.52
C ASP A 64 -15.59 8.14 3.83
N GLN A 65 -14.59 7.44 4.38
CA GLN A 65 -13.91 7.86 5.60
C GLN A 65 -13.34 9.29 5.45
N THR A 66 -13.78 10.18 6.33
CA THR A 66 -13.48 11.63 6.33
C THR A 66 -13.08 12.14 7.72
N SER A 67 -12.89 11.24 8.68
CA SER A 67 -12.56 11.60 10.06
C SER A 67 -11.21 12.31 10.15
N MET A 68 -11.24 13.56 10.62
CA MET A 68 -10.03 14.31 10.95
C MET A 68 -9.20 13.66 12.05
N LYS A 69 -9.80 12.84 12.92
CA LYS A 69 -9.05 12.07 13.92
C LYS A 69 -8.20 10.98 13.26
N THR A 70 -8.75 10.29 12.25
CA THR A 70 -8.04 9.30 11.43
C THR A 70 -6.91 9.96 10.65
N ALA A 71 -7.20 11.10 10.02
CA ALA A 71 -6.23 11.91 9.29
C ALA A 71 -5.04 12.31 10.18
N ARG A 72 -5.32 12.90 11.35
CA ARG A 72 -4.29 13.32 12.31
C ARG A 72 -3.49 12.14 12.84
N PHE A 73 -4.15 11.01 13.11
CA PHE A 73 -3.47 9.80 13.56
C PHE A 73 -2.51 9.28 12.51
N LEU A 74 -2.94 9.11 11.26
CA LEU A 74 -2.05 8.70 10.18
C LEU A 74 -0.89 9.69 10.03
N ALA A 75 -1.17 10.99 10.00
CA ALA A 75 -0.13 12.02 9.88
C ALA A 75 0.91 11.91 11.01
N SER A 76 0.48 11.59 12.24
CA SER A 76 1.41 11.35 13.36
C SER A 76 2.30 10.14 13.12
N GLN A 77 1.78 9.05 12.56
CA GLN A 77 2.56 7.84 12.28
C GLN A 77 3.56 8.06 11.12
N LEU A 78 3.12 8.75 10.06
CA LEU A 78 4.00 9.13 8.95
C LEU A 78 5.10 10.10 9.40
N GLN A 79 4.79 11.02 10.33
CA GLN A 79 5.79 11.92 10.91
C GLN A 79 6.87 11.16 11.70
N ARG A 80 6.50 10.09 12.42
CA ARG A 80 7.48 9.24 13.12
C ARG A 80 8.46 8.58 12.14
N LEU A 81 7.95 8.04 11.03
CA LEU A 81 8.79 7.47 9.97
C LEU A 81 9.70 8.53 9.35
N ASN A 82 9.16 9.72 9.09
CA ASN A 82 9.93 10.86 8.58
C ASN A 82 11.10 11.24 9.51
N GLU A 83 10.84 11.34 10.82
CA GLU A 83 11.86 11.67 11.82
C GLU A 83 12.94 10.59 11.93
N ALA A 84 12.58 9.33 11.67
CA ALA A 84 13.52 8.21 11.57
C ALA A 84 14.26 8.15 10.22
N GLY A 85 13.95 9.04 9.26
CA GLY A 85 14.58 9.06 7.93
C GLY A 85 14.07 7.95 6.98
N ILE A 86 12.89 7.39 7.27
CA ILE A 86 12.30 6.28 6.51
C ILE A 86 11.33 6.84 5.46
N ALA A 87 11.55 6.51 4.19
CA ALA A 87 10.66 6.93 3.11
C ALA A 87 9.32 6.16 3.16
N THR A 88 8.22 6.79 2.77
CA THR A 88 6.92 6.09 2.66
C THR A 88 6.33 6.24 1.28
N PHE A 89 5.94 5.13 0.66
CA PHE A 89 5.35 5.06 -0.67
C PHE A 89 3.94 4.52 -0.59
N ILE A 90 2.95 5.29 -1.05
CA ILE A 90 1.53 4.96 -0.90
C ILE A 90 0.84 5.02 -2.26
N ILE A 91 0.15 3.95 -2.64
CA ILE A 91 -0.87 4.00 -3.68
C ILE A 91 -2.26 3.99 -3.03
N ARG A 92 -3.27 4.44 -3.76
CA ARG A 92 -4.68 4.37 -3.36
C ARG A 92 -5.35 3.17 -4.03
N GLY A 93 -5.99 2.34 -3.23
CA GLY A 93 -6.83 1.22 -3.67
C GLY A 93 -8.23 1.68 -4.08
N ASN A 94 -9.15 0.73 -4.26
CA ASN A 94 -10.53 1.03 -4.68
C ASN A 94 -11.34 1.72 -3.56
N HIS A 95 -11.08 1.41 -2.29
CA HIS A 95 -11.75 2.06 -1.17
C HIS A 95 -11.21 3.47 -0.95
N ASP A 96 -9.91 3.67 -1.12
CA ASP A 96 -9.26 4.98 -0.98
C ASP A 96 -9.70 6.00 -2.04
N ALA A 97 -10.17 5.54 -3.21
CA ALA A 97 -10.49 6.40 -4.34
C ALA A 97 -11.59 7.45 -4.04
N LEU A 98 -12.44 7.18 -3.04
CA LEU A 98 -13.46 8.11 -2.55
C LEU A 98 -13.00 8.93 -1.33
N SER A 99 -11.98 8.46 -0.61
CA SER A 99 -11.46 9.12 0.58
C SER A 99 -10.73 10.41 0.22
N ARG A 100 -10.97 11.45 1.02
CA ARG A 100 -10.31 12.76 0.88
C ARG A 100 -9.16 12.96 1.84
N ILE A 101 -8.94 12.02 2.76
CA ILE A 101 -8.00 12.21 3.87
C ILE A 101 -6.59 12.49 3.36
N THR A 102 -6.02 11.63 2.51
CA THR A 102 -4.66 11.85 1.97
C THR A 102 -4.55 13.07 1.07
N GLN A 103 -5.66 13.57 0.51
CA GLN A 103 -5.65 14.78 -0.32
C GLN A 103 -5.60 16.06 0.50
N GLU A 104 -6.12 16.03 1.72
CA GLU A 104 -6.24 17.19 2.61
C GLU A 104 -5.11 17.26 3.65
N LEU A 105 -4.31 16.21 3.78
CA LEU A 105 -3.17 16.15 4.69
C LEU A 105 -1.95 16.88 4.14
N ILE A 106 -1.31 17.68 5.00
CA ILE A 106 0.07 18.12 4.78
C ILE A 106 0.96 16.94 5.17
N LEU A 107 1.51 16.27 4.18
CA LEU A 107 2.36 15.10 4.37
C LEU A 107 3.83 15.50 4.57
N PRO A 108 4.58 14.74 5.38
CA PRO A 108 6.03 14.93 5.48
C PRO A 108 6.73 14.73 4.12
N PRO A 109 7.90 15.36 3.91
CA PRO A 109 8.62 15.29 2.63
C PRO A 109 9.12 13.89 2.25
N SER A 110 9.25 12.98 3.23
CA SER A 110 9.59 11.57 3.00
C SER A 110 8.42 10.73 2.47
N VAL A 111 7.20 11.27 2.42
CA VAL A 111 6.01 10.55 1.98
C VAL A 111 5.69 10.89 0.52
N THR A 112 5.60 9.87 -0.31
CA THR A 112 5.12 9.95 -1.69
C THR A 112 3.78 9.22 -1.82
N VAL A 113 2.75 9.95 -2.25
CA VAL A 113 1.45 9.36 -2.62
C VAL A 113 1.32 9.39 -4.14
N PHE A 114 1.24 8.22 -4.76
CA PHE A 114 1.14 8.13 -6.22
C PHE A 114 -0.23 8.58 -6.71
N GLY A 115 -0.27 9.23 -7.88
CA GLY A 115 -1.50 9.72 -8.51
C GLY A 115 -2.17 8.67 -9.40
N GLY A 116 -3.26 9.06 -10.07
CA GLY A 116 -3.94 8.24 -11.08
C GLY A 116 -3.21 8.13 -12.43
N ARG A 117 -1.96 8.60 -12.49
CA ARG A 117 -1.04 8.44 -13.62
C ARG A 117 0.23 7.80 -13.08
N ALA A 118 0.67 6.74 -13.75
CA ALA A 118 1.86 6.01 -13.34
C ALA A 118 3.09 6.91 -13.41
N HIS A 119 3.93 6.79 -12.41
CA HIS A 119 5.27 7.37 -12.39
C HIS A 119 6.13 6.57 -11.43
N SER A 120 7.44 6.87 -11.45
CA SER A 120 8.41 6.29 -10.55
C SER A 120 9.10 7.34 -9.70
N VAL A 121 9.60 6.92 -8.55
CA VAL A 121 10.57 7.66 -7.75
C VAL A 121 11.88 6.88 -7.75
N ASP A 122 12.92 7.52 -8.23
CA ASP A 122 14.26 6.93 -8.29
C ASP A 122 15.02 7.24 -7.00
N ILE A 123 15.66 6.23 -6.43
CA ILE A 123 16.40 6.29 -5.17
C ILE A 123 17.77 5.67 -5.40
N THR A 124 18.79 6.22 -4.75
CA THR A 124 20.13 5.59 -4.73
C THR A 124 20.51 5.33 -3.29
N LYS A 125 20.88 4.07 -2.99
CA LYS A 125 21.38 3.65 -1.69
C LYS A 125 22.69 2.90 -1.88
N ASP A 126 23.79 3.45 -1.34
CA ASP A 126 25.11 2.81 -1.37
C ASP A 126 25.55 2.35 -2.79
N GLY A 127 25.20 3.13 -3.82
CA GLY A 127 25.50 2.83 -5.22
C GLY A 127 24.51 1.89 -5.92
N LEU A 128 23.53 1.34 -5.20
CA LEU A 128 22.39 0.62 -5.78
C LEU A 128 21.33 1.63 -6.23
N ALA A 129 20.99 1.60 -7.52
CA ALA A 129 19.84 2.34 -8.06
C ALA A 129 18.56 1.53 -7.85
N LEU A 130 17.51 2.18 -7.35
CA LEU A 130 16.17 1.63 -7.23
C LEU A 130 15.17 2.57 -7.89
N SER A 131 14.11 2.01 -8.46
CA SER A 131 13.00 2.76 -9.03
C SER A 131 11.69 2.20 -8.48
N ILE A 132 10.97 3.02 -7.71
CA ILE A 132 9.69 2.66 -7.08
C ILE A 132 8.56 3.16 -7.97
N HIS A 133 7.84 2.25 -8.61
CA HIS A 133 6.76 2.53 -9.55
C HIS A 133 5.40 2.40 -8.87
N GLY A 134 4.54 3.39 -9.02
CA GLY A 134 3.21 3.35 -8.43
C GLY A 134 2.14 3.98 -9.32
N LEU A 135 0.93 3.42 -9.22
CA LEU A 135 -0.27 3.94 -9.85
C LEU A 135 -1.46 3.71 -8.93
N SER A 136 -2.07 4.82 -8.52
CA SER A 136 -3.31 4.81 -7.73
C SER A 136 -4.54 4.62 -8.59
N PHE A 137 -5.60 4.10 -7.99
CA PHE A 137 -6.93 4.09 -8.60
C PHE A 137 -7.42 5.53 -8.77
N ALA A 138 -7.78 5.89 -10.01
CA ALA A 138 -8.37 7.20 -10.32
C ALA A 138 -9.88 7.25 -10.01
N LYS A 139 -10.52 6.07 -9.98
CA LYS A 139 -11.93 5.85 -9.68
C LYS A 139 -12.06 4.56 -8.86
N PRO A 140 -13.14 4.39 -8.09
CA PRO A 140 -13.34 3.18 -7.28
C PRO A 140 -13.44 1.93 -8.15
N GLN A 141 -14.06 2.02 -9.33
CA GLN A 141 -14.11 0.90 -10.27
C GLN A 141 -12.88 0.90 -11.18
N ALA A 142 -12.28 -0.28 -11.35
CA ALA A 142 -11.22 -0.53 -12.31
C ALA A 142 -11.45 -1.88 -13.01
N PRO A 143 -12.40 -1.98 -13.96
CA PRO A 143 -12.71 -3.26 -14.62
C PRO A 143 -11.59 -3.77 -15.55
N GLU A 144 -10.64 -2.89 -15.90
CA GLU A 144 -9.52 -3.17 -16.79
C GLU A 144 -8.21 -3.26 -16.01
N SER A 145 -7.28 -4.08 -16.48
CA SER A 145 -5.91 -4.15 -15.93
C SER A 145 -5.25 -2.77 -15.94
N LEU A 146 -4.57 -2.43 -14.84
CA LEU A 146 -3.74 -1.23 -14.76
C LEU A 146 -2.30 -1.47 -15.20
N LEU A 147 -1.88 -2.73 -15.38
CA LEU A 147 -0.49 -3.08 -15.68
C LEU A 147 0.05 -2.34 -16.90
N GLU A 148 -0.73 -2.26 -17.98
CA GLU A 148 -0.32 -1.63 -19.24
C GLU A 148 -0.07 -0.12 -19.12
N LYS A 149 -0.54 0.51 -18.03
CA LYS A 149 -0.36 1.94 -17.77
C LYS A 149 0.96 2.24 -17.04
N TYR A 150 1.64 1.24 -16.50
CA TYR A 150 2.94 1.42 -15.87
C TYR A 150 4.00 1.77 -16.92
N HIS A 151 5.03 2.49 -16.50
CA HIS A 151 6.23 2.63 -17.33
C HIS A 151 7.00 1.31 -17.37
N ARG A 152 7.85 1.18 -18.39
CA ARG A 152 8.80 0.07 -18.47
C ARG A 152 9.84 0.17 -17.35
N PRO A 153 10.45 -0.95 -16.94
CA PRO A 153 11.51 -0.95 -15.94
C PRO A 153 12.62 0.04 -16.28
N THR A 154 13.06 0.77 -15.27
CA THR A 154 14.24 1.64 -15.36
C THR A 154 15.47 0.75 -15.54
N PRO A 155 16.26 0.94 -16.63
CA PRO A 155 17.46 0.15 -16.86
C PRO A 155 18.47 0.29 -15.72
N ASP A 156 19.20 -0.79 -15.43
CA ASP A 156 20.27 -0.85 -14.43
C ASP A 156 19.85 -0.49 -12.99
N ALA A 157 18.54 -0.51 -12.70
CA ALA A 157 17.97 -0.29 -11.36
C ALA A 157 17.16 -1.51 -10.91
N VAL A 158 17.04 -1.67 -9.58
CA VAL A 158 16.05 -2.59 -8.99
C VAL A 158 14.68 -1.92 -9.07
N ASN A 159 13.74 -2.55 -9.76
CA ASN A 159 12.42 -2.01 -10.03
C ASN A 159 11.38 -2.64 -9.10
N ILE A 160 10.74 -1.81 -8.28
CA ILE A 160 9.67 -2.22 -7.35
C ILE A 160 8.36 -1.61 -7.85
N GLY A 161 7.41 -2.45 -8.25
CA GLY A 161 6.06 -2.00 -8.65
C GLY A 161 5.07 -2.14 -7.50
N ILE A 162 4.25 -1.13 -7.26
CA ILE A 162 3.20 -1.13 -6.24
C ILE A 162 1.84 -1.12 -6.93
N MET A 163 1.01 -2.17 -6.80
CA MET A 163 -0.29 -2.26 -7.48
C MET A 163 -1.38 -2.87 -6.60
N HIS A 164 -2.53 -2.20 -6.52
CA HIS A 164 -3.72 -2.73 -5.87
C HIS A 164 -4.56 -3.52 -6.89
N THR A 165 -4.72 -4.85 -6.76
CA THR A 165 -5.28 -5.67 -7.85
C THR A 165 -5.85 -7.00 -7.39
N SER A 166 -6.95 -7.42 -8.02
CA SER A 166 -7.47 -8.79 -7.97
C SER A 166 -6.59 -9.74 -8.80
N LEU A 167 -5.48 -10.21 -8.22
CA LEU A 167 -4.58 -11.15 -8.86
C LEU A 167 -5.32 -12.45 -9.23
N ALA A 168 -5.20 -12.86 -10.49
CA ALA A 168 -5.82 -14.04 -11.09
C ALA A 168 -7.37 -14.10 -11.03
N GLY A 169 -8.05 -12.96 -10.80
CA GLY A 169 -9.51 -12.94 -10.66
C GLY A 169 -9.98 -13.84 -9.51
N ALA A 170 -9.26 -13.81 -8.38
CA ALA A 170 -9.49 -14.62 -7.19
C ALA A 170 -11.00 -14.92 -6.98
N PRO A 171 -11.42 -16.20 -6.97
CA PRO A 171 -12.83 -16.57 -6.92
C PRO A 171 -13.52 -15.91 -5.72
N GLY A 172 -14.54 -15.08 -5.98
CA GLY A 172 -15.28 -14.36 -4.94
C GLY A 172 -14.89 -12.89 -4.74
N HIS A 173 -13.93 -12.36 -5.51
CA HIS A 173 -13.61 -10.93 -5.54
C HIS A 173 -14.10 -10.27 -6.83
N ASP A 174 -14.63 -9.05 -6.72
CA ASP A 174 -14.95 -8.20 -7.88
C ASP A 174 -13.67 -7.89 -8.67
N PRO A 175 -13.74 -7.75 -10.01
CA PRO A 175 -12.56 -7.49 -10.83
C PRO A 175 -12.07 -6.05 -10.64
N TYR A 176 -11.13 -5.84 -9.72
CA TYR A 176 -10.42 -4.57 -9.52
C TYR A 176 -9.01 -4.65 -10.08
N ALA A 177 -8.79 -3.93 -11.17
CA ALA A 177 -7.55 -3.91 -11.96
C ALA A 177 -7.02 -5.33 -12.25
N PRO A 178 -7.84 -6.27 -12.74
CA PRO A 178 -7.48 -7.69 -12.78
C PRO A 178 -6.19 -7.92 -13.55
N CYS A 179 -5.28 -8.69 -12.96
CA CYS A 179 -3.99 -9.00 -13.56
C CYS A 179 -3.67 -10.50 -13.43
N LYS A 180 -2.95 -11.07 -14.40
CA LYS A 180 -2.43 -12.44 -14.31
C LYS A 180 -1.02 -12.41 -13.75
N LEU A 181 -0.70 -13.42 -12.94
CA LEU A 181 0.65 -13.60 -12.39
C LEU A 181 1.74 -13.60 -13.49
N ALA A 182 1.48 -14.29 -14.60
CA ALA A 182 2.41 -14.35 -15.73
C ALA A 182 2.66 -12.97 -16.36
N ASP A 183 1.65 -12.10 -16.39
CA ASP A 183 1.80 -10.74 -16.95
C ASP A 183 2.67 -9.87 -16.02
N LEU A 184 2.50 -9.99 -14.69
CA LEU A 184 3.35 -9.31 -13.71
C LEU A 184 4.81 -9.79 -13.78
N GLN A 185 5.02 -11.10 -13.82
CA GLN A 185 6.36 -11.69 -13.93
C GLN A 185 7.03 -11.33 -15.27
N GLY A 186 6.25 -11.26 -16.34
CA GLY A 186 6.72 -10.85 -17.67
C GLY A 186 6.94 -9.33 -17.82
N TRP A 187 6.44 -8.50 -16.90
CA TRP A 187 6.59 -7.04 -16.99
C TRP A 187 8.03 -6.56 -16.80
N GLY A 188 8.79 -7.29 -15.98
CA GLY A 188 10.22 -7.02 -15.73
C GLY A 188 10.53 -6.14 -14.52
N PHE A 189 9.58 -5.96 -13.59
CA PHE A 189 9.89 -5.44 -12.25
C PHE A 189 10.36 -6.58 -11.35
N ASP A 190 11.36 -6.31 -10.52
CA ASP A 190 12.02 -7.30 -9.67
C ASP A 190 11.16 -7.72 -8.47
N TYR A 191 10.33 -6.80 -7.99
CA TYR A 191 9.36 -7.05 -6.93
C TYR A 191 8.03 -6.35 -7.20
N TRP A 192 6.93 -7.06 -7.00
CA TRP A 192 5.58 -6.52 -7.01
C TRP A 192 4.99 -6.50 -5.60
N ALA A 193 4.81 -5.29 -5.08
CA ALA A 193 4.08 -4.99 -3.86
C ALA A 193 2.58 -4.88 -4.17
N LEU A 194 1.84 -5.96 -3.99
CA LEU A 194 0.39 -5.99 -4.27
C LEU A 194 -0.45 -5.64 -3.04
N GLY A 195 -1.69 -5.19 -3.26
CA GLY A 195 -2.77 -5.14 -2.26
C GLY A 195 -4.10 -5.61 -2.88
N HIS A 196 -5.19 -5.55 -2.10
CA HIS A 196 -6.60 -5.88 -2.43
C HIS A 196 -7.09 -7.23 -1.90
N VAL A 197 -6.23 -8.25 -1.91
CA VAL A 197 -6.61 -9.60 -1.46
C VAL A 197 -6.10 -9.80 -0.03
N HIS A 198 -7.03 -9.96 0.92
CA HIS A 198 -6.72 -9.95 2.36
C HIS A 198 -5.98 -11.21 2.86
N VAL A 199 -5.63 -12.14 1.97
CA VAL A 199 -4.91 -13.38 2.29
C VAL A 199 -3.46 -13.27 1.83
N ARG A 200 -2.52 -13.39 2.77
CA ARG A 200 -1.09 -13.39 2.47
C ARG A 200 -0.75 -14.48 1.46
N THR A 201 -0.19 -14.08 0.32
CA THR A 201 0.24 -14.97 -0.74
C THR A 201 1.54 -14.48 -1.35
N GLU A 202 2.44 -15.40 -1.68
CA GLU A 202 3.75 -15.09 -2.23
C GLU A 202 4.05 -16.02 -3.41
N TYR A 203 4.51 -15.44 -4.50
CA TYR A 203 4.94 -16.15 -5.70
C TYR A 203 6.41 -15.83 -5.95
N ALA A 204 7.28 -16.72 -5.47
CA ALA A 204 8.71 -16.63 -5.67
C ALA A 204 9.10 -17.05 -7.10
N GLY A 205 10.23 -16.52 -7.59
CA GLY A 205 10.77 -16.76 -8.92
C GLY A 205 11.82 -15.70 -9.27
N ASP A 206 12.16 -15.56 -10.56
CA ASP A 206 13.07 -14.51 -11.02
C ASP A 206 12.55 -13.09 -10.70
N ARG A 207 11.23 -12.95 -10.59
CA ARG A 207 10.51 -11.74 -10.17
C ARG A 207 9.54 -12.13 -9.06
N VAL A 208 9.63 -11.45 -7.92
CA VAL A 208 8.85 -11.80 -6.74
C VAL A 208 7.53 -11.03 -6.77
N VAL A 209 6.42 -11.72 -6.53
CA VAL A 209 5.09 -11.09 -6.41
C VAL A 209 4.51 -11.40 -5.04
N VAL A 210 4.17 -10.38 -4.26
CA VAL A 210 3.68 -10.53 -2.89
C VAL A 210 2.36 -9.82 -2.72
N MET A 211 1.39 -10.56 -2.19
CA MET A 211 0.17 -10.04 -1.59
C MET A 211 0.33 -10.16 -0.06
N PRO A 212 0.41 -9.06 0.70
CA PRO A 212 0.70 -9.11 2.13
C PRO A 212 -0.52 -9.58 2.93
N GLY A 213 -1.72 -9.36 2.39
CA GLY A 213 -2.98 -9.54 3.11
C GLY A 213 -3.29 -8.37 4.04
N MET A 214 -4.40 -8.49 4.76
CA MET A 214 -4.80 -7.54 5.80
C MET A 214 -4.00 -7.85 7.09
N PRO A 215 -3.31 -6.86 7.68
CA PRO A 215 -2.52 -7.03 8.90
C PRO A 215 -3.36 -7.24 10.17
#